data_AF-A0A966Y667-F1
#
_entry.id   AF-A0A966Y667-F1
#
_cell.length_a   1.000
_cell.length_b   1.000
_cell.length_c   1.000
_cell.angle_alpha   90.00
_cell.angle_beta   90.00
_cell.angle_gamma   90.00
#
_symmetry.space_group_name_H-M   'P 1'
#
loop_
_entity.id
_entity.type
_entity.pdbx_description
1 polymer ?
#
loop_
_entity_poly.entity_id
_entity_poly.type
_entity_poly.pdbx_seq_one_letter_code
_entity_poly.pdbx_strand_id
1 'polypeptide(L)'
;MSWISTARLPLPHDLERRTVAWARWEEKVERPDDPEAVALLDALFGNSPYLTETALQNPIFVTDLWRQGPELILDGLAAELRAVRATARDGGQPPAVATALRRLKRRVALAIAVADIAEVWPLEKITGALSDFASGCLHALTDSILLQLARDGQLDIGSAPEAAGFTVLGM
;
A
#
# COMPACT_ATOMS: atom_id res chain seq x y z
N MET A 1 -6.52 23.40 4.34
CA MET A 1 -5.32 23.81 3.57
C MET A 1 -4.88 22.59 2.80
N SER A 2 -4.69 22.72 1.49
CA SER A 2 -4.19 21.61 0.68
C SER A 2 -2.77 21.27 1.12
N TRP A 3 -2.46 19.98 1.28
CA TRP A 3 -1.13 19.49 1.65
C TRP A 3 -0.23 19.29 0.42
N ILE A 4 -0.79 19.37 -0.79
CA ILE A 4 -0.07 19.20 -2.04
C ILE A 4 0.24 20.57 -2.68
N SER A 5 1.28 20.61 -3.52
CA SER A 5 1.56 21.77 -4.37
C SER A 5 1.66 21.30 -5.82
N THR A 6 0.74 21.77 -6.67
CA THR A 6 0.74 21.40 -8.10
C THR A 6 1.99 21.85 -8.84
N ALA A 7 2.67 22.91 -8.36
CA ALA A 7 3.93 23.39 -8.92
C ALA A 7 5.09 22.39 -8.79
N ARG A 8 5.00 21.44 -7.85
CA ARG A 8 6.02 20.40 -7.62
C ARG A 8 5.71 19.09 -8.31
N LEU A 9 4.48 18.92 -8.80
CA LEU A 9 4.09 17.68 -9.45
C LEU A 9 4.77 17.54 -10.82
N PRO A 10 5.32 16.36 -11.14
CA PRO A 10 5.85 16.10 -12.45
C PRO A 10 4.72 16.10 -13.47
N LEU A 11 4.99 16.68 -14.64
CA LEU A 11 4.06 16.60 -15.77
C LEU A 11 3.94 15.15 -16.23
N PRO A 12 2.77 14.74 -16.77
CA PRO A 12 2.61 13.41 -17.36
C PRO A 12 3.54 13.23 -18.56
N HIS A 13 4.44 12.25 -18.49
CA HIS A 13 5.33 11.91 -19.62
C HIS A 13 4.58 11.24 -20.78
N ASP A 14 3.72 10.26 -20.48
CA ASP A 14 2.92 9.52 -21.47
C ASP A 14 1.48 10.04 -21.52
N LEU A 15 1.20 10.94 -22.46
CA LEU A 15 -0.12 11.58 -22.62
C LEU A 15 -1.19 10.61 -23.15
N GLU A 16 -0.80 9.60 -23.91
CA GLU A 16 -1.73 8.59 -24.45
C GLU A 16 -2.22 7.71 -23.30
N ARG A 17 -1.29 7.18 -22.49
CA ARG A 17 -1.63 6.40 -21.29
C ARG A 17 -2.47 7.20 -20.31
N ARG A 18 -2.12 8.46 -20.08
CA ARG A 18 -2.91 9.37 -19.26
C ARG A 18 -4.35 9.47 -19.73
N THR A 19 -4.55 9.62 -21.04
CA THR A 19 -5.89 9.72 -21.65
C THR A 19 -6.69 8.42 -21.48
N VAL A 20 -6.07 7.27 -21.74
CA VAL A 20 -6.69 5.95 -21.52
C VAL A 20 -7.04 5.75 -20.04
N ALA A 21 -6.16 6.15 -19.13
CA ALA A 21 -6.38 6.02 -17.71
C ALA A 21 -7.56 6.88 -17.23
N TRP A 22 -7.71 8.11 -17.72
CA TRP A 22 -8.86 8.95 -17.42
C TRP A 22 -10.17 8.33 -17.89
N ALA A 23 -10.22 7.80 -19.11
CA ALA A 23 -11.41 7.10 -19.60
C ALA A 23 -11.80 5.93 -18.66
N ARG A 24 -10.82 5.11 -18.26
CA ARG A 24 -11.03 4.00 -17.31
C ARG A 24 -11.40 4.46 -15.89
N TRP A 25 -10.98 5.67 -15.50
CA TRP A 25 -11.31 6.26 -14.20
C TRP A 25 -12.77 6.72 -14.18
N GLU A 26 -13.19 7.45 -15.21
CA GLU A 26 -14.54 8.01 -15.38
C GLU A 26 -15.61 6.92 -15.53
N GLU A 27 -15.24 5.72 -16.01
CA GLU A 27 -16.10 4.53 -15.97
C GLU A 27 -16.46 4.05 -14.55
N LYS A 28 -15.65 4.41 -13.55
CA LYS A 28 -15.76 3.89 -12.18
C LYS A 28 -16.24 4.93 -11.18
N VAL A 29 -15.74 6.16 -11.30
CA VAL A 29 -16.02 7.27 -10.39
C VAL A 29 -15.99 8.59 -11.17
N GLU A 30 -16.67 9.59 -10.64
CA GLU A 30 -16.65 10.93 -11.23
C GLU A 30 -15.25 11.55 -11.17
N ARG A 31 -14.93 12.31 -12.21
CA ARG A 31 -13.69 13.09 -12.25
C ARG A 31 -13.74 14.15 -11.15
N PRO A 32 -12.66 14.35 -10.37
CA PRO A 32 -12.62 15.42 -9.38
C PRO A 32 -12.74 16.80 -10.03
N ASP A 33 -13.55 17.69 -9.44
CA ASP A 33 -13.61 19.11 -9.83
C ASP A 33 -12.39 19.90 -9.38
N ASP A 34 -11.64 19.37 -8.41
CA ASP A 34 -10.47 19.99 -7.82
C ASP A 34 -9.27 19.92 -8.78
N PRO A 35 -8.74 21.06 -9.28
CA PRO A 35 -7.62 21.07 -10.22
C PRO A 35 -6.37 20.39 -9.67
N GLU A 36 -6.16 20.42 -8.36
CA GLU A 36 -4.99 19.82 -7.75
C GLU A 36 -5.10 18.29 -7.71
N ALA A 37 -6.30 17.76 -7.48
CA ALA A 37 -6.58 16.33 -7.57
C ALA A 37 -6.43 15.83 -9.02
N VAL A 38 -6.89 16.62 -10.00
CA VAL A 38 -6.72 16.32 -11.42
C VAL A 38 -5.23 16.29 -11.79
N ALA A 39 -4.44 17.27 -11.34
CA ALA A 39 -3.01 17.33 -11.61
C ALA A 39 -2.25 16.13 -11.00
N LEU A 40 -2.62 15.70 -9.79
CA LEU A 40 -2.05 14.51 -9.17
C LEU A 40 -2.38 13.24 -9.98
N LEU A 41 -3.64 13.07 -10.39
CA LEU A 41 -4.05 11.93 -11.21
C LEU A 41 -3.37 11.95 -12.58
N ASP A 42 -3.21 13.10 -13.20
CA ASP A 42 -2.43 13.27 -14.42
C ASP A 42 -0.98 12.79 -14.23
N ALA A 43 -0.32 13.26 -13.16
CA ALA A 43 1.04 12.87 -12.83
C ALA A 43 1.17 11.35 -12.63
N LEU A 44 0.22 10.71 -11.91
CA LEU A 44 0.22 9.27 -11.73
C LEU A 44 0.00 8.52 -13.05
N PHE A 45 -1.00 8.93 -13.82
CA PHE A 45 -1.44 8.24 -15.04
C PHE A 45 -0.43 8.32 -16.17
N GLY A 46 0.28 9.45 -16.29
CA GLY A 46 1.30 9.65 -17.32
C GLY A 46 2.66 9.05 -16.98
N ASN A 47 2.98 8.84 -15.69
CA ASN A 47 4.35 8.50 -15.29
C ASN A 47 4.52 7.07 -14.77
N SER A 48 3.45 6.37 -14.34
CA SER A 48 3.60 5.01 -13.80
C SER A 48 2.42 4.08 -14.14
N PRO A 49 2.61 3.04 -14.98
CA PRO A 49 1.59 2.04 -15.25
C PRO A 49 1.11 1.32 -13.98
N TYR A 50 2.05 1.06 -13.06
CA TYR A 50 1.75 0.38 -11.80
C TYR A 50 0.87 1.23 -10.88
N LEU A 51 1.19 2.52 -10.71
CA LEU A 51 0.39 3.42 -9.89
C LEU A 51 -0.96 3.73 -10.55
N THR A 52 -1.00 3.83 -11.87
CA THR A 52 -2.24 3.96 -12.66
C THR A 52 -3.20 2.82 -12.34
N GLU A 53 -2.75 1.57 -12.51
CA GLU A 53 -3.60 0.41 -12.27
C GLU A 53 -4.00 0.31 -10.79
N THR A 54 -3.10 0.68 -9.88
CA THR A 54 -3.39 0.70 -8.44
C THR A 54 -4.46 1.74 -8.08
N ALA A 55 -4.39 2.94 -8.65
CA ALA A 55 -5.37 3.99 -8.47
C ALA A 55 -6.74 3.58 -9.06
N LEU A 56 -6.76 3.03 -10.27
CA LEU A 56 -7.97 2.55 -10.93
C LEU A 56 -8.65 1.38 -10.20
N GLN A 57 -7.88 0.57 -9.46
CA GLN A 57 -8.42 -0.49 -8.62
C GLN A 57 -8.97 0.02 -7.28
N ASN A 58 -8.57 1.22 -6.84
CA ASN A 58 -8.91 1.77 -5.53
C ASN A 58 -9.31 3.27 -5.60
N PRO A 59 -10.30 3.66 -6.42
CA PRO A 59 -10.60 5.07 -6.67
C PRO A 59 -11.09 5.84 -5.42
N ILE A 60 -11.84 5.16 -4.54
CA ILE A 60 -12.29 5.74 -3.26
C ILE A 60 -11.08 6.02 -2.38
N PHE A 61 -10.15 5.08 -2.27
CA PHE A 61 -8.92 5.25 -1.49
C PHE A 61 -8.05 6.41 -1.99
N VAL A 62 -7.98 6.62 -3.31
CA VAL A 62 -7.27 7.77 -3.88
C VAL A 62 -7.95 9.09 -3.47
N THR A 63 -9.29 9.11 -3.44
CA THR A 63 -10.04 10.27 -2.94
C THR A 63 -9.79 10.53 -1.46
N ASP A 64 -9.70 9.48 -0.64
CA ASP A 64 -9.36 9.61 0.78
C ASP A 64 -7.94 10.13 0.97
N LEU A 65 -6.98 9.60 0.21
CA LEU A 65 -5.58 10.04 0.20
C LEU A 65 -5.44 11.50 -0.21
N TRP A 66 -6.18 11.92 -1.23
CA TRP A 66 -6.28 13.32 -1.60
C TRP A 66 -6.75 14.20 -0.45
N ARG A 67 -7.84 13.82 0.22
CA ARG A 67 -8.48 14.65 1.26
C ARG A 67 -7.71 14.68 2.58
N GLN A 68 -7.10 13.55 2.95
CA GLN A 68 -6.53 13.33 4.28
C GLN A 68 -5.01 13.49 4.32
N GLY A 69 -4.35 13.34 3.17
CA GLY A 69 -2.90 13.37 3.06
C GLY A 69 -2.23 12.04 3.44
N PRO A 70 -0.97 11.86 3.04
CA PRO A 70 -0.28 10.58 3.14
C PRO A 70 0.02 10.17 4.58
N GLU A 71 0.21 11.12 5.51
CA GLU A 71 0.41 10.86 6.94
C GLU A 71 -0.75 10.06 7.54
N LEU A 72 -1.95 10.61 7.51
CA LEU A 72 -3.12 10.01 8.15
C LEU A 72 -3.49 8.67 7.50
N ILE A 73 -3.35 8.60 6.16
CA ILE A 73 -3.56 7.36 5.42
C ILE A 73 -2.55 6.29 5.82
N LEU A 74 -1.26 6.62 5.89
CA LEU A 74 -0.25 5.62 6.23
C LEU A 74 -0.44 5.10 7.66
N ASP A 75 -0.84 5.94 8.62
CA ASP A 75 -1.17 5.53 9.98
C ASP A 75 -2.34 4.53 10.02
N GLY A 76 -3.39 4.79 9.22
CA GLY A 76 -4.52 3.86 9.05
C GLY A 76 -4.08 2.53 8.45
N LEU A 77 -3.27 2.56 7.39
CA LEU A 77 -2.75 1.35 6.74
C LEU A 77 -1.81 0.56 7.67
N ALA A 78 -1.05 1.23 8.53
CA ALA A 78 -0.25 0.59 9.56
C ALA A 78 -1.13 -0.10 10.62
N ALA A 79 -2.27 0.47 10.96
CA ALA A 79 -3.27 -0.17 11.83
C ALA A 79 -3.87 -1.42 11.17
N GLU A 80 -4.20 -1.35 9.88
CA GLU A 80 -4.66 -2.51 9.12
C GLU A 80 -3.59 -3.61 9.05
N LEU A 81 -2.32 -3.27 8.88
CA LEU A 81 -1.23 -4.25 8.92
C LEU A 81 -1.14 -4.95 10.28
N ARG A 82 -1.29 -4.19 11.38
CA ARG A 82 -1.37 -4.78 12.73
C ARG A 82 -2.55 -5.73 12.87
N ALA A 83 -3.71 -5.39 12.30
CA ALA A 83 -4.87 -6.27 12.29
C ALA A 83 -4.61 -7.56 11.49
N VAL A 84 -4.00 -7.48 10.30
CA VAL A 84 -3.63 -8.67 9.52
C VAL A 84 -2.64 -9.56 10.28
N ARG A 85 -1.69 -8.97 11.00
CA ARG A 85 -0.76 -9.72 11.88
C ARG A 85 -1.49 -10.41 13.03
N ALA A 86 -2.46 -9.74 13.65
CA ALA A 86 -3.29 -10.35 14.68
C ALA A 86 -4.07 -11.55 14.11
N THR A 87 -4.69 -11.40 12.94
CA THR A 87 -5.37 -12.52 12.24
C THR A 87 -4.43 -13.67 11.92
N ALA A 88 -3.20 -13.39 11.49
CA ALA A 88 -2.20 -14.43 11.23
C ALA A 88 -1.88 -15.25 12.50
N ARG A 89 -1.76 -14.57 13.64
CA ARG A 89 -1.52 -15.21 14.95
C ARG A 89 -2.73 -15.97 15.47
N ASP A 90 -3.93 -15.51 15.15
CA ASP A 90 -5.20 -16.15 15.52
C ASP A 90 -5.61 -17.28 14.55
N GLY A 91 -4.63 -17.97 13.95
CA GLY A 91 -4.88 -19.12 13.09
C GLY A 91 -5.32 -18.80 11.66
N GLY A 92 -5.19 -17.54 11.23
CA GLY A 92 -5.39 -17.14 9.84
C GLY A 92 -4.52 -17.96 8.89
N GLN A 93 -5.14 -18.47 7.81
CA GLN A 93 -4.46 -19.34 6.85
C GLN A 93 -3.52 -18.53 5.95
N PRO A 94 -2.31 -19.02 5.62
CA PRO A 94 -1.34 -18.26 4.84
C PRO A 94 -1.86 -17.73 3.49
N PRO A 95 -2.68 -18.46 2.71
CA PRO A 95 -3.26 -17.92 1.47
C PRO A 95 -4.18 -16.70 1.70
N ALA A 96 -4.95 -16.71 2.79
CA ALA A 96 -5.83 -15.60 3.15
C ALA A 96 -5.04 -14.39 3.64
N VAL A 97 -4.04 -14.61 4.52
CA VAL A 97 -3.11 -13.58 4.99
C VAL A 97 -2.38 -12.95 3.81
N ALA A 98 -1.82 -13.76 2.90
CA ALA A 98 -1.13 -13.28 1.71
C ALA A 98 -2.06 -12.47 0.78
N THR A 99 -3.34 -12.83 0.68
CA THR A 99 -4.33 -12.06 -0.10
C THR A 99 -4.59 -10.69 0.53
N ALA A 100 -4.77 -10.62 1.86
CA ALA A 100 -4.91 -9.37 2.58
C ALA A 100 -3.68 -8.46 2.44
N LEU A 101 -2.48 -9.02 2.62
CA LEU A 101 -1.21 -8.29 2.45
C LEU A 101 -1.03 -7.74 1.02
N ARG A 102 -1.42 -8.48 -0.02
CA ARG A 102 -1.36 -7.99 -1.41
C ARG A 102 -2.28 -6.80 -1.65
N ARG A 103 -3.49 -6.81 -1.07
CA ARG A 103 -4.42 -5.68 -1.14
C ARG A 103 -3.88 -4.47 -0.38
N LEU A 104 -3.32 -4.70 0.80
CA LEU A 104 -2.71 -3.65 1.62
C LEU A 104 -1.49 -3.04 0.94
N LYS A 105 -0.61 -3.86 0.34
CA LYS A 105 0.58 -3.43 -0.41
C LYS A 105 0.23 -2.42 -1.49
N ARG A 106 -0.84 -2.63 -2.25
CA ARG A 106 -1.28 -1.71 -3.31
C ARG A 106 -1.57 -0.32 -2.73
N ARG A 107 -2.35 -0.25 -1.65
CA ARG A 107 -2.70 1.02 -1.00
C ARG A 107 -1.50 1.70 -0.34
N VAL A 108 -0.64 0.94 0.33
CA VAL A 108 0.61 1.46 0.93
C VAL A 108 1.55 2.00 -0.14
N ALA A 109 1.78 1.24 -1.22
CA ALA A 109 2.64 1.68 -2.30
C ALA A 109 2.11 2.97 -2.96
N LEU A 110 0.79 3.09 -3.14
CA LEU A 110 0.17 4.29 -3.68
C LEU A 110 0.32 5.50 -2.75
N ALA A 111 0.04 5.34 -1.46
CA ALA A 111 0.19 6.42 -0.47
C ALA A 111 1.64 6.94 -0.40
N ILE A 112 2.60 6.02 -0.34
CA ILE A 112 4.03 6.36 -0.30
C ILE A 112 4.47 7.04 -1.61
N ALA A 113 4.05 6.50 -2.77
CA ALA A 113 4.41 7.07 -4.06
C ALA A 113 3.80 8.46 -4.28
N VAL A 114 2.58 8.70 -3.80
CA VAL A 114 1.96 10.02 -3.85
C VAL A 114 2.71 11.01 -2.95
N ALA A 115 3.17 10.58 -1.77
CA ALA A 115 3.98 11.42 -0.90
C ALA A 115 5.34 11.80 -1.50
N ASP A 116 5.95 10.86 -2.23
CA ASP A 116 7.19 11.05 -3.00
C ASP A 116 6.99 12.01 -4.17
N ILE A 117 6.01 11.74 -5.03
CA ILE A 117 5.70 12.55 -6.22
C ILE A 117 5.27 13.99 -5.84
N ALA A 118 4.58 14.15 -4.71
CA ALA A 118 4.19 15.47 -4.20
C ALA A 118 5.32 16.19 -3.45
N GLU A 119 6.49 15.57 -3.28
CA GLU A 119 7.64 16.07 -2.53
C GLU A 119 7.29 16.51 -1.10
N VAL A 120 6.36 15.78 -0.45
CA VAL A 120 5.95 16.09 0.92
C VAL A 120 6.72 15.27 1.95
N TRP A 121 7.31 14.14 1.54
CA TRP A 121 8.18 13.33 2.38
C TRP A 121 9.63 13.35 1.89
N PRO A 122 10.61 13.36 2.82
CA PRO A 122 12.00 13.12 2.46
C PRO A 122 12.21 11.64 2.09
N LEU A 123 13.26 11.37 1.30
CA LEU A 123 13.59 10.03 0.79
C LEU A 123 13.76 8.98 1.91
N GLU A 124 14.31 9.39 3.04
CA GLU A 124 14.50 8.53 4.21
C GLU A 124 13.16 8.05 4.79
N LYS A 125 12.14 8.91 4.79
CA LYS A 125 10.79 8.55 5.24
C LYS A 125 10.11 7.61 4.24
N ILE A 126 10.27 7.87 2.95
CA ILE A 126 9.73 7.03 1.86
C ILE A 126 10.28 5.60 1.96
N THR A 127 11.61 5.48 2.03
CA THR A 127 12.30 4.19 2.13
C THR A 127 12.06 3.50 3.47
N GLY A 128 12.01 4.25 4.57
CA GLY A 128 11.60 3.74 5.89
C GLY A 128 10.20 3.14 5.87
N ALA A 129 9.21 3.86 5.35
CA ALA A 129 7.83 3.38 5.28
C ALA A 129 7.68 2.09 4.43
N LEU A 130 8.41 2.00 3.31
CA LEU A 130 8.46 0.77 2.50
C LEU A 130 9.06 -0.40 3.28
N SER A 131 10.14 -0.14 4.01
CA SER A 131 10.86 -1.16 4.80
C SER A 131 10.03 -1.66 5.98
N ASP A 132 9.38 -0.75 6.70
CA ASP A 132 8.49 -1.07 7.80
C ASP A 132 7.30 -1.92 7.34
N PHE A 133 6.70 -1.55 6.20
CA PHE A 133 5.63 -2.34 5.62
C PHE A 133 6.11 -3.74 5.20
N ALA A 134 7.28 -3.84 4.56
CA ALA A 134 7.87 -5.12 4.18
C ALA A 134 8.15 -6.01 5.40
N SER A 135 8.73 -5.45 6.45
CA SER A 135 8.98 -6.15 7.72
C SER A 135 7.69 -6.67 8.34
N GLY A 136 6.64 -5.83 8.40
CA GLY A 136 5.33 -6.26 8.91
C GLY A 136 4.66 -7.35 8.07
N CYS A 137 4.83 -7.32 6.74
CA CYS A 137 4.37 -8.41 5.85
C CYS A 137 5.11 -9.73 6.13
N LEU A 138 6.43 -9.67 6.31
CA LEU A 138 7.24 -10.85 6.65
C LEU A 138 6.77 -11.46 7.96
N HIS A 139 6.61 -10.65 9.01
CA HIS A 139 6.09 -11.13 10.30
C HIS A 139 4.70 -11.76 10.16
N ALA A 140 3.76 -11.09 9.49
CA ALA A 140 2.40 -11.63 9.31
C ALA A 140 2.40 -13.00 8.61
N LEU A 141 3.16 -13.14 7.53
CA LEU A 141 3.15 -14.36 6.73
C LEU A 141 3.93 -15.49 7.41
N THR A 142 5.08 -15.19 8.00
CA THR A 142 5.89 -16.20 8.72
C THR A 142 5.17 -16.72 9.95
N ASP A 143 4.57 -15.84 10.78
CA ASP A 143 3.75 -16.26 11.92
C ASP A 143 2.62 -17.20 11.48
N SER A 144 1.89 -16.84 10.42
CA SER A 144 0.79 -17.64 9.87
C SER A 144 1.24 -19.04 9.40
N ILE A 145 2.38 -19.12 8.70
CA ILE A 145 2.93 -20.38 8.20
C ILE A 145 3.43 -21.27 9.34
N LEU A 146 4.21 -20.71 10.27
CA LEU A 146 4.74 -21.47 11.41
C LEU A 146 3.61 -22.06 12.25
N LEU A 147 2.57 -21.26 12.53
CA LEU A 147 1.40 -21.74 13.26
C LEU A 147 0.58 -22.76 12.46
N GLN A 148 0.55 -22.69 11.14
CA GLN A 148 -0.06 -23.74 10.31
C GLN A 148 0.72 -25.05 10.44
N LEU A 149 2.04 -25.01 10.30
CA LEU A 149 2.90 -26.19 10.45
C LEU A 149 2.75 -26.83 11.83
N ALA A 150 2.57 -26.02 12.88
CA ALA A 150 2.31 -26.52 14.23
C ALA A 150 0.95 -27.26 14.33
N ARG A 151 -0.11 -26.68 13.76
CA ARG A 151 -1.44 -27.33 13.69
C ARG A 151 -1.41 -28.63 12.90
N ASP A 152 -0.60 -28.67 11.85
CA ASP A 152 -0.43 -29.83 10.98
C ASP A 152 0.51 -30.90 11.60
N GLY A 153 1.04 -30.66 12.80
CA GLY A 153 1.94 -31.60 13.51
C GLY A 153 3.35 -31.68 12.93
N GLN A 154 3.74 -30.73 12.09
CA GLN A 154 5.06 -30.67 11.45
C GLN A 154 6.10 -29.89 12.28
N LEU A 155 5.64 -29.07 13.24
CA LEU A 155 6.48 -28.31 14.17
C LEU A 155 5.91 -28.39 15.60
N ASP A 156 6.78 -28.61 16.59
CA ASP A 156 6.41 -28.60 18.01
C ASP A 156 6.74 -27.24 18.64
N ILE A 157 5.88 -26.25 18.39
CA ILE A 157 6.04 -24.86 18.85
C ILE A 157 4.82 -24.34 19.63
N GLY A 158 3.83 -25.21 19.88
CA GLY A 158 2.55 -24.83 20.47
C GLY A 158 1.84 -23.72 19.68
N SER A 159 1.45 -22.65 20.36
CA SER A 159 0.78 -21.47 19.78
C SER A 159 1.68 -20.23 19.66
N ALA A 160 3.00 -20.38 19.87
CA ALA A 160 3.95 -19.27 19.88
C ALA A 160 4.92 -19.39 18.67
N PRO A 161 4.75 -18.59 17.59
CA PRO A 161 5.58 -18.72 16.39
C PRO A 161 7.07 -18.45 16.67
N GLU A 162 7.38 -17.55 17.60
CA GLU A 162 8.73 -17.27 18.11
C GLU A 162 9.49 -18.52 18.63
N ALA A 163 8.80 -19.56 19.10
CA ALA A 163 9.44 -20.79 19.55
C ALA A 163 10.11 -21.58 18.41
N ALA A 164 9.80 -21.27 17.15
CA ALA A 164 10.44 -21.89 15.99
C ALA A 164 11.93 -21.53 15.82
N GLY A 165 12.41 -20.45 16.45
CA GLY A 165 13.78 -19.96 16.25
C GLY A 165 14.08 -19.56 14.80
N PHE A 166 13.05 -19.29 13.99
CA PHE A 166 13.17 -18.95 12.58
C PHE A 166 13.49 -17.47 12.39
N THR A 167 14.43 -17.16 11.49
CA THR A 167 14.86 -15.79 11.20
C THR A 167 14.89 -15.53 9.70
N VAL A 168 14.41 -14.36 9.27
CA VAL A 168 14.50 -13.87 7.89
C VAL A 168 15.53 -12.74 7.83
N LEU A 169 16.52 -12.86 6.95
CA LEU A 169 17.52 -11.82 6.69
C LEU A 169 17.16 -11.09 5.39
N GLY A 170 16.88 -9.78 5.49
CA GLY A 170 16.75 -8.90 4.33
C GLY A 170 18.13 -8.51 3.82
N MET A 171 18.34 -8.65 2.52
CA MET A 171 19.60 -8.36 1.82
C MET A 171 19.42 -7.21 0.82
#